data_AF-A0A091JQY1-F1
#
_entry.id   AF-A0A091JQY1-F1
#
_cell.length_a   1.000
_cell.length_b   1.000
_cell.length_c   1.000
_cell.angle_alpha   90.00
_cell.angle_beta   90.00
_cell.angle_gamma   90.00
#
_symmetry.space_group_name_H-M   'P 1'
#
loop_
_entity.id
_entity.type
_entity.pdbx_description
1 polymer ?
#
loop_
_entity_poly.entity_id
_entity_poly.type
_entity_poly.pdbx_seq_one_letter_code
_entity_poly.pdbx_strand_id
1 'polypeptide(L)'
;SAPDYLKDELDRYVEQLQVVRVVRQEERKGLITARLLGASVATGEVLTFLDAHCECFHGWLEPLLSRIAEEPTAVVSPDIATIDLNTFEFSKPVQNSKQHSRGNFDWSLTFGWEVVPARERQRRKDETFPIKSPTFAGGLFAISRSYFEHIGSYDEQMEIWGGENVEMSFRVWQCGGQVEIIPCSVVGHVFRTKSPHTFPKGTQVISRNQVRLAEVWMDDYKEIFYRRNQQAAQMAREKTYGDITDRLKLREKLHCKNFTWYLQTVYPEMFVPDLTPMFYGAIKNQGTKSCLDVGENNHGGKPLIMYPCHGMGGNQYFEYTSQRELRHNIGKELCLRAGAGAAELGDCQYRGKPGRVPANEEWDLTQDQLIRNPSSGSCLTARGKHPALAPCDPADAHQLWAF
;
A
#
# COMPACT_ATOMS: atom_id res chain seq x y z
N SER A 1 -20.60 21.01 -8.98
CA SER A 1 -21.99 20.65 -8.65
C SER A 1 -22.23 19.21 -9.03
N ALA A 2 -23.12 18.50 -8.34
CA ALA A 2 -23.56 17.17 -8.78
C ALA A 2 -24.40 17.30 -10.06
N PRO A 3 -24.32 16.34 -11.01
CA PRO A 3 -25.21 16.29 -12.17
C PRO A 3 -26.69 16.29 -11.77
N ASP A 4 -27.55 16.94 -12.56
CA ASP A 4 -28.96 17.12 -12.21
C ASP A 4 -29.74 15.80 -12.14
N TYR A 5 -29.37 14.80 -12.95
CA TYR A 5 -29.98 13.47 -12.92
C TYR A 5 -29.75 12.72 -11.60
N LEU A 6 -28.77 13.12 -10.77
CA LEU A 6 -28.55 12.56 -9.44
C LEU A 6 -29.39 13.24 -8.35
N LYS A 7 -30.22 14.23 -8.68
CA LYS A 7 -31.11 14.95 -7.74
C LYS A 7 -32.50 14.32 -7.74
N ASP A 8 -33.54 15.09 -8.06
CA ASP A 8 -34.95 14.69 -7.98
C ASP A 8 -35.30 13.53 -8.95
N GLU A 9 -34.53 13.35 -10.03
CA GLU A 9 -34.72 12.22 -10.94
C GLU A 9 -34.33 10.90 -10.28
N LEU A 10 -33.18 10.85 -9.59
CA LEU A 10 -32.76 9.68 -8.83
C LEU A 10 -33.73 9.38 -7.69
N ASP A 11 -34.19 10.40 -6.95
CA ASP A 11 -35.12 10.21 -5.83
C ASP A 11 -36.43 9.56 -6.32
N ARG A 12 -37.02 10.08 -7.40
CA ARG A 12 -38.22 9.48 -8.02
C ARG A 12 -37.99 8.06 -8.53
N TYR A 13 -36.82 7.79 -9.11
CA TYR A 13 -36.52 6.45 -9.62
C TYR A 13 -36.40 5.41 -8.50
N VAL A 14 -35.80 5.75 -7.35
CA VAL A 14 -35.57 4.77 -6.27
C VAL A 14 -36.79 4.55 -5.38
N GLU A 15 -37.76 5.47 -5.36
CA GLU A 15 -39.01 5.33 -4.57
C GLU A 15 -39.75 4.00 -4.86
N GLN A 16 -39.71 3.53 -6.10
CA GLN A 16 -40.35 2.27 -6.49
C GLN A 16 -39.64 1.01 -5.94
N LEU A 17 -38.37 1.12 -5.51
CA LEU A 17 -37.56 -0.02 -5.05
C LEU A 17 -37.79 -0.37 -3.57
N GLN A 18 -38.66 0.36 -2.86
CA GLN A 18 -39.13 0.21 -1.46
C GLN A 18 -38.06 0.18 -0.35
N VAL A 19 -36.96 -0.55 -0.54
CA VAL A 19 -35.86 -0.73 0.42
C VAL A 19 -34.67 0.19 0.13
N VAL A 20 -34.75 1.01 -0.92
CA VAL A 20 -33.67 1.93 -1.33
C VAL A 20 -33.97 3.33 -0.83
N ARG A 21 -32.99 3.94 -0.16
CA ARG A 21 -33.07 5.32 0.36
C ARG A 21 -31.86 6.12 -0.08
N VAL A 22 -32.09 7.32 -0.60
CA VAL A 22 -31.04 8.32 -0.86
C VAL A 22 -30.83 9.17 0.39
N VAL A 23 -29.58 9.33 0.81
CA VAL A 23 -29.18 10.19 1.91
C VAL A 23 -28.24 11.25 1.36
N ARG A 24 -28.57 12.52 1.58
CA ARG A 24 -27.88 13.67 0.97
C ARG A 24 -26.87 14.23 1.95
N GLN A 25 -25.61 14.31 1.53
CA GLN A 25 -24.59 15.10 2.21
C GLN A 25 -24.48 16.45 1.49
N GLU A 26 -24.85 17.54 2.18
CA GLU A 26 -24.96 18.87 1.57
C GLU A 26 -23.62 19.42 1.07
N GLU A 27 -22.54 19.07 1.78
CA GLU A 27 -21.18 19.48 1.44
C GLU A 27 -20.31 18.29 1.00
N ARG A 28 -19.34 18.56 0.12
CA ARG A 28 -18.41 17.54 -0.35
C ARG A 28 -17.31 17.25 0.68
N LYS A 29 -17.60 16.35 1.63
CA LYS A 29 -16.67 15.92 2.69
C LYS A 29 -15.89 14.63 2.38
N GLY A 30 -16.26 13.91 1.32
CA GLY A 30 -15.55 12.71 0.89
C GLY A 30 -16.24 11.40 1.22
N LEU A 31 -15.60 10.29 0.85
CA LEU A 31 -16.14 8.94 1.02
C LEU A 31 -16.30 8.58 2.50
N ILE A 32 -15.36 9.02 3.35
CA ILE A 32 -15.30 8.59 4.75
C ILE A 32 -16.51 9.14 5.50
N THR A 33 -16.73 10.45 5.40
CA THR A 33 -17.91 11.10 5.98
C THR A 33 -19.22 10.57 5.38
N ALA A 34 -19.26 10.29 4.08
CA ALA A 34 -20.45 9.72 3.44
C ALA A 34 -20.77 8.30 3.94
N ARG A 35 -19.75 7.46 4.17
CA ARG A 35 -19.92 6.12 4.76
C ARG A 35 -20.40 6.19 6.21
N LEU A 36 -19.86 7.12 7.00
CA LEU A 36 -20.32 7.35 8.37
C LEU A 36 -21.78 7.84 8.41
N LEU A 37 -22.16 8.73 7.48
CA LEU A 37 -23.56 9.17 7.34
C LEU A 37 -24.50 8.02 6.93
N GLY A 38 -24.06 7.14 6.03
CA GLY A 38 -24.82 5.94 5.69
C GLY A 38 -24.96 4.98 6.87
N ALA A 39 -23.86 4.76 7.61
CA ALA A 39 -23.85 3.89 8.78
C ALA A 39 -24.76 4.42 9.92
N SER A 40 -24.83 5.73 10.13
CA SER A 40 -25.61 6.33 11.22
C SER A 40 -27.13 6.19 11.06
N VAL A 41 -27.61 6.00 9.82
CA VAL A 41 -29.04 5.79 9.52
C VAL A 41 -29.38 4.33 9.21
N ALA A 42 -28.37 3.45 9.13
CA ALA A 42 -28.56 2.03 8.86
C ALA A 42 -29.11 1.31 10.10
N THR A 43 -30.13 0.47 9.90
CA THR A 43 -30.78 -0.31 10.96
C THR A 43 -30.41 -1.79 10.94
N GLY A 44 -29.74 -2.26 9.88
CA GLY A 44 -29.30 -3.65 9.75
C GLY A 44 -28.25 -4.05 10.79
N GLU A 45 -28.14 -5.35 11.04
CA GLU A 45 -27.13 -5.93 11.94
C GLU A 45 -25.72 -5.88 11.34
N VAL A 46 -25.63 -5.96 10.01
CA VAL A 46 -24.39 -5.94 9.25
C VAL A 46 -24.43 -4.76 8.27
N LEU A 47 -23.35 -3.99 8.22
CA LEU A 47 -23.12 -2.96 7.21
C LEU A 47 -22.34 -3.59 6.05
N THR A 48 -22.88 -3.52 4.83
CA THR A 48 -22.18 -3.93 3.61
C THR A 48 -21.96 -2.72 2.73
N PHE A 49 -20.70 -2.33 2.56
CA PHE A 49 -20.29 -1.20 1.74
C PHE A 49 -19.96 -1.68 0.33
N LEU A 50 -20.44 -0.98 -0.69
CA LEU A 50 -20.13 -1.19 -2.10
C LEU A 50 -19.89 0.15 -2.79
N ASP A 51 -19.00 0.16 -3.78
CA ASP A 51 -18.86 1.29 -4.68
C ASP A 51 -20.04 1.33 -5.68
N ALA A 52 -20.32 2.52 -6.21
CA ALA A 52 -21.45 2.75 -7.12
C ALA A 52 -21.25 2.20 -8.56
N HIS A 53 -20.21 1.40 -8.80
CA HIS A 53 -19.85 0.83 -10.10
C HIS A 53 -19.39 -0.62 -9.92
N CYS A 54 -20.26 -1.39 -9.27
CA CYS A 54 -20.08 -2.80 -8.98
C CYS A 54 -21.22 -3.64 -9.55
N GLU A 55 -20.93 -4.92 -9.84
CA GLU A 55 -21.94 -5.93 -10.20
C GLU A 55 -21.76 -7.16 -9.32
N CYS A 56 -22.83 -7.60 -8.66
CA CYS A 56 -22.77 -8.71 -7.71
C CYS A 56 -22.93 -10.05 -8.41
N PHE A 57 -22.06 -11.03 -8.10
CA PHE A 57 -22.18 -12.38 -8.64
C PHE A 57 -23.19 -13.23 -7.84
N HIS A 58 -23.56 -14.39 -8.36
CA HIS A 58 -24.48 -15.30 -7.67
C HIS A 58 -23.93 -15.74 -6.31
N GLY A 59 -24.77 -15.68 -5.27
CA GLY A 59 -24.43 -16.14 -3.92
C GLY A 59 -23.37 -15.28 -3.21
N TRP A 60 -23.19 -14.02 -3.61
CA TRP A 60 -22.11 -13.19 -3.07
C TRP A 60 -22.32 -12.78 -1.60
N LEU A 61 -23.55 -12.66 -1.12
CA LEU A 61 -23.82 -12.03 0.18
C LEU A 61 -23.76 -13.04 1.33
N GLU A 62 -24.32 -14.23 1.12
CA GLU A 62 -24.48 -15.27 2.13
C GLU A 62 -23.15 -15.70 2.78
N PRO A 63 -22.05 -15.90 2.04
CA PRO A 63 -20.76 -16.24 2.63
C PRO A 63 -20.19 -15.13 3.53
N LEU A 64 -20.41 -13.86 3.18
CA LEU A 64 -19.98 -12.72 3.99
C LEU A 64 -20.74 -12.67 5.31
N LEU A 65 -22.08 -12.75 5.24
CA LEU A 65 -22.94 -12.69 6.42
C LEU A 65 -22.74 -13.91 7.34
N SER A 66 -22.61 -15.10 6.76
CA SER A 66 -22.33 -16.32 7.52
C SER A 66 -21.01 -16.22 8.28
N ARG A 67 -19.97 -15.66 7.65
CA ARG A 67 -18.69 -15.50 8.30
C ARG A 67 -18.72 -14.51 9.47
N ILE A 68 -19.45 -13.41 9.33
CA ILE A 68 -19.66 -12.44 10.43
C ILE A 68 -20.47 -13.06 11.57
N ALA A 69 -21.44 -13.92 11.26
CA ALA A 69 -22.21 -14.62 12.29
C ALA A 69 -21.32 -15.58 13.12
N GLU A 70 -20.35 -16.25 12.47
CA GLU A 70 -19.38 -17.13 13.14
C GLU A 70 -18.28 -16.36 13.90
N GLU A 71 -17.81 -15.26 13.34
CA GLU A 71 -16.75 -14.41 13.89
C GLU A 71 -17.19 -12.94 13.81
N PRO A 72 -17.90 -12.42 14.82
CA PRO A 72 -18.44 -11.05 14.80
C PRO A 72 -17.38 -9.94 14.73
N THR A 73 -16.12 -10.27 14.99
CA THR A 73 -14.97 -9.35 14.87
C THR A 73 -14.28 -9.40 13.50
N ALA A 74 -14.78 -10.23 12.58
CA ALA A 74 -14.27 -10.29 11.21
C ALA A 74 -14.81 -9.13 10.37
N VAL A 75 -13.91 -8.51 9.64
CA VAL A 75 -14.20 -7.59 8.53
C VAL A 75 -13.93 -8.36 7.25
N VAL A 76 -15.00 -8.65 6.51
CA VAL A 76 -14.95 -9.60 5.39
C VAL A 76 -15.17 -8.88 4.07
N SER A 77 -14.32 -9.14 3.09
CA SER A 77 -14.44 -8.63 1.72
C SER A 77 -14.78 -9.75 0.75
N PRO A 78 -15.54 -9.45 -0.32
CA PRO A 78 -15.62 -10.36 -1.46
C PRO A 78 -14.25 -10.50 -2.13
N ASP A 79 -14.07 -11.58 -2.89
CA ASP A 79 -13.09 -11.61 -3.97
C ASP A 79 -13.54 -10.66 -5.09
N ILE A 80 -12.73 -9.64 -5.36
CA ILE A 80 -13.13 -8.52 -6.23
C ILE A 80 -12.73 -8.87 -7.67
N ALA A 81 -13.72 -9.16 -8.50
CA ALA A 81 -13.53 -9.39 -9.92
C ALA A 81 -13.33 -8.07 -10.67
N THR A 82 -12.52 -8.09 -11.73
CA THR A 82 -12.38 -6.94 -12.63
C THR A 82 -13.55 -6.88 -13.61
N ILE A 83 -14.21 -5.72 -13.68
CA ILE A 83 -15.03 -5.31 -14.82
C ILE A 83 -14.17 -4.38 -15.67
N ASP A 84 -13.92 -4.75 -16.92
CA ASP A 84 -13.08 -3.94 -17.82
C ASP A 84 -13.71 -2.57 -18.10
N LEU A 85 -12.95 -1.49 -17.95
CA LEU A 85 -13.49 -0.14 -18.03
C LEU A 85 -13.96 0.29 -19.43
N ASN A 86 -13.54 -0.42 -20.49
CA ASN A 86 -13.82 -0.05 -21.88
C ASN A 86 -14.91 -0.94 -22.48
N THR A 87 -14.87 -2.24 -22.17
CA THR A 87 -15.74 -3.27 -22.73
C THR A 87 -16.85 -3.70 -21.77
N PHE A 88 -16.72 -3.37 -20.47
CA PHE A 88 -17.59 -3.86 -19.38
C PHE A 88 -17.61 -5.39 -19.27
N GLU A 89 -16.58 -6.08 -19.79
CA GLU A 89 -16.45 -7.52 -19.62
C GLU A 89 -16.18 -7.86 -18.14
N PHE A 90 -17.01 -8.74 -17.57
CA PHE A 90 -16.86 -9.25 -16.22
C PHE A 90 -15.90 -10.45 -16.19
N SER A 91 -14.78 -10.32 -15.47
CA SER A 91 -13.81 -11.40 -15.25
C SER A 91 -14.39 -12.46 -14.30
N LYS A 92 -15.04 -13.49 -14.87
CA LYS A 92 -15.74 -14.52 -14.09
C LYS A 92 -14.75 -15.37 -13.25
N PRO A 93 -15.18 -15.81 -12.05
CA PRO A 93 -14.36 -16.71 -11.24
C PRO A 93 -14.15 -18.05 -11.95
N VAL A 94 -12.94 -18.60 -11.83
CA VAL A 94 -12.57 -19.87 -12.48
C VAL A 94 -12.59 -21.00 -11.45
N GLN A 95 -13.34 -22.07 -11.75
CA GLN A 95 -13.62 -23.18 -10.81
C GLN A 95 -12.40 -23.86 -10.18
N ASN A 96 -11.22 -23.79 -10.82
CA ASN A 96 -9.98 -24.40 -10.35
C ASN A 96 -8.84 -23.39 -10.14
N SER A 97 -9.14 -22.09 -10.10
CA SER A 97 -8.10 -21.11 -9.78
C SER A 97 -7.67 -21.29 -8.33
N LYS A 98 -6.42 -21.72 -8.15
CA LYS A 98 -5.75 -21.72 -6.84
C LYS A 98 -4.95 -20.44 -6.61
N GLN A 99 -4.96 -19.53 -7.58
CA GLN A 99 -4.23 -18.27 -7.51
C GLN A 99 -5.18 -17.18 -7.07
N HIS A 100 -5.22 -16.99 -5.76
CA HIS A 100 -5.89 -15.88 -5.12
C HIS A 100 -4.90 -14.79 -4.78
N SER A 101 -5.39 -13.56 -4.74
CA SER A 101 -4.66 -12.41 -4.23
C SER A 101 -5.18 -12.04 -2.84
N ARG A 102 -4.31 -11.45 -2.02
CA ARG A 102 -4.67 -10.77 -0.78
C ARG A 102 -4.15 -9.33 -0.82
N GLY A 103 -4.75 -8.48 0.00
CA GLY A 103 -4.33 -7.09 0.11
C GLY A 103 -3.00 -6.95 0.85
N ASN A 104 -2.13 -6.07 0.34
CA ASN A 104 -0.92 -5.62 1.02
C ASN A 104 -0.84 -4.09 1.10
N PHE A 105 0.29 -3.59 1.59
CA PHE A 105 0.67 -2.19 1.48
C PHE A 105 2.17 -2.09 1.18
N ASP A 106 2.57 -1.04 0.46
CA ASP A 106 3.98 -0.66 0.34
C ASP A 106 4.39 0.32 1.46
N TRP A 107 5.69 0.58 1.61
CA TRP A 107 6.18 1.55 2.60
C TRP A 107 5.91 3.02 2.23
N SER A 108 5.18 3.27 1.14
CA SER A 108 4.53 4.56 0.82
C SER A 108 3.06 4.58 1.27
N LEU A 109 2.61 3.57 2.01
CA LEU A 109 1.25 3.37 2.52
C LEU A 109 0.20 3.33 1.41
N THR A 110 0.57 2.78 0.26
CA THR A 110 -0.32 2.53 -0.86
C THR A 110 -0.79 1.08 -0.80
N PHE A 111 -2.10 0.87 -0.98
CA PHE A 111 -2.68 -0.46 -1.11
C PHE A 111 -2.21 -1.16 -2.38
N GLY A 112 -1.98 -2.46 -2.29
CA GLY A 112 -1.72 -3.31 -3.44
C GLY A 112 -2.26 -4.72 -3.26
N TRP A 113 -1.97 -5.56 -4.25
CA TRP A 113 -2.32 -6.98 -4.26
C TRP A 113 -1.07 -7.83 -4.32
N GLU A 114 -1.05 -8.92 -3.58
CA GLU A 114 -0.03 -9.96 -3.66
C GLU A 114 -0.63 -11.36 -3.67
N VAL A 115 0.14 -12.32 -4.16
CA VAL A 115 -0.26 -13.73 -4.15
C VAL A 115 -0.34 -14.23 -2.70
N VAL A 116 -1.41 -14.96 -2.38
CA VAL A 116 -1.58 -15.59 -1.06
C VAL A 116 -0.40 -16.53 -0.76
N PRO A 117 0.32 -16.38 0.38
CA PRO A 117 1.54 -17.13 0.66
C PRO A 117 1.27 -18.62 0.94
N ALA A 118 2.32 -19.45 0.83
CA ALA A 118 2.21 -20.90 1.01
C ALA A 118 1.60 -21.30 2.37
N ARG A 119 1.95 -20.60 3.45
CA ARG A 119 1.41 -20.82 4.80
C ARG A 119 -0.12 -20.70 4.82
N GLU A 120 -0.66 -19.67 4.19
CA GLU A 120 -2.10 -19.43 4.17
C GLU A 120 -2.81 -20.40 3.22
N ARG A 121 -2.20 -20.73 2.06
CA ARG A 121 -2.73 -21.77 1.15
C ARG A 121 -2.82 -23.15 1.80
N GLN A 122 -1.84 -23.51 2.65
CA GLN A 122 -1.84 -24.79 3.36
C GLN A 122 -2.88 -24.86 4.50
N ARG A 123 -3.21 -23.71 5.10
CA ARG A 123 -4.24 -23.61 6.15
C ARG A 123 -5.66 -23.85 5.61
N ARG A 124 -5.92 -23.39 4.38
CA ARG A 124 -7.23 -23.46 3.73
C ARG A 124 -7.46 -24.85 3.14
N LYS A 125 -8.54 -25.52 3.53
CA LYS A 125 -8.89 -26.87 3.04
C LYS A 125 -9.59 -26.82 1.67
N ASP A 126 -10.41 -25.80 1.47
CA ASP A 126 -11.19 -25.53 0.26
C ASP A 126 -11.50 -24.02 0.17
N GLU A 127 -12.26 -23.62 -0.86
CA GLU A 127 -12.57 -22.22 -1.14
C GLU A 127 -13.57 -21.56 -0.18
N THR A 128 -14.26 -22.35 0.66
CA THR A 128 -15.14 -21.79 1.71
C THR A 128 -14.34 -21.20 2.87
N PHE A 129 -13.07 -21.58 3.01
CA PHE A 129 -12.19 -21.02 4.05
C PHE A 129 -11.80 -19.59 3.69
N PRO A 130 -11.96 -18.63 4.64
CA PRO A 130 -11.53 -17.26 4.45
C PRO A 130 -10.03 -17.18 4.16
N ILE A 131 -9.60 -16.17 3.41
CA ILE A 131 -8.19 -15.82 3.22
C ILE A 131 -7.87 -14.69 4.19
N LYS A 132 -6.92 -14.91 5.10
CA LYS A 132 -6.42 -13.84 5.97
C LYS A 132 -5.60 -12.83 5.16
N SER A 133 -6.01 -11.58 5.22
CA SER A 133 -5.44 -10.51 4.39
C SER A 133 -4.82 -9.41 5.27
N PRO A 134 -3.52 -9.06 5.09
CA PRO A 134 -2.88 -7.99 5.83
C PRO A 134 -3.64 -6.65 5.75
N THR A 135 -4.11 -6.32 4.54
CA THR A 135 -4.98 -5.18 4.28
C THR A 135 -6.15 -5.58 3.39
N PHE A 136 -7.08 -4.67 3.14
CA PHE A 136 -8.18 -4.83 2.19
C PHE A 136 -8.33 -3.56 1.33
N ALA A 137 -8.96 -3.71 0.17
CA ALA A 137 -9.16 -2.58 -0.75
C ALA A 137 -10.05 -1.48 -0.16
N GLY A 138 -10.94 -1.82 0.79
CA GLY A 138 -11.80 -0.89 1.50
C GLY A 138 -13.03 -0.42 0.74
N GLY A 139 -13.09 -0.57 -0.59
CA GLY A 139 -14.27 -0.26 -1.41
C GLY A 139 -15.47 -1.15 -1.10
N LEU A 140 -15.22 -2.46 -1.00
CA LEU A 140 -16.22 -3.50 -0.86
C LEU A 140 -15.92 -4.37 0.36
N PHE A 141 -16.82 -4.36 1.35
CA PHE A 141 -16.71 -5.20 2.54
C PHE A 141 -18.01 -5.24 3.35
N ALA A 142 -18.16 -6.25 4.19
CA ALA A 142 -19.18 -6.34 5.21
C ALA A 142 -18.55 -6.39 6.62
N ILE A 143 -19.26 -5.81 7.58
CA ILE A 143 -18.84 -5.76 9.00
C ILE A 143 -20.08 -5.72 9.89
N SER A 144 -20.04 -6.39 11.04
CA SER A 144 -21.06 -6.20 12.08
C SER A 144 -21.18 -4.71 12.45
N ARG A 145 -22.40 -4.16 12.48
CA ARG A 145 -22.64 -2.75 12.81
C ARG A 145 -22.14 -2.42 14.21
N SER A 146 -22.41 -3.29 15.18
CA SER A 146 -21.95 -3.11 16.55
C SER A 146 -20.43 -3.19 16.66
N TYR A 147 -19.79 -4.07 15.87
CA TYR A 147 -18.33 -4.13 15.82
C TYR A 147 -17.73 -2.91 15.12
N PHE A 148 -18.34 -2.42 14.04
CA PHE A 148 -17.93 -1.18 13.35
C PHE A 148 -17.92 0.02 14.31
N GLU A 149 -18.96 0.17 15.14
CA GLU A 149 -19.01 1.20 16.18
C GLU A 149 -17.96 0.95 17.28
N HIS A 150 -17.87 -0.29 17.78
CA HIS A 150 -16.94 -0.67 18.85
C HIS A 150 -15.46 -0.46 18.49
N ILE A 151 -15.08 -0.83 17.26
CA ILE A 151 -13.71 -0.72 16.75
C ILE A 151 -13.38 0.72 16.32
N GLY A 152 -14.29 1.67 16.53
CA GLY A 152 -14.09 3.11 16.28
C GLY A 152 -14.23 3.52 14.82
N SER A 153 -15.19 2.91 14.11
CA SER A 153 -15.69 3.30 12.78
C SER A 153 -14.59 3.72 11.80
N TYR A 154 -14.50 5.00 11.45
CA TYR A 154 -13.39 5.63 10.73
C TYR A 154 -12.85 6.81 11.52
N ASP A 155 -11.61 7.23 11.22
CA ASP A 155 -11.11 8.53 11.66
C ASP A 155 -11.83 9.66 10.92
N GLU A 156 -12.76 10.33 11.60
CA GLU A 156 -13.65 11.36 11.02
C GLU A 156 -12.91 12.58 10.49
N GLN A 157 -11.65 12.77 10.90
CA GLN A 157 -10.79 13.88 10.46
C GLN A 157 -10.02 13.57 9.18
N MET A 158 -10.11 12.34 8.65
CA MET A 158 -9.63 12.02 7.32
C MET A 158 -10.56 12.61 6.26
N GLU A 159 -9.98 13.23 5.25
CA GLU A 159 -10.73 14.00 4.25
C GLU A 159 -10.73 13.30 2.88
N ILE A 160 -11.84 13.47 2.13
CA ILE A 160 -11.99 13.06 0.73
C ILE A 160 -11.85 11.56 0.47
N TRP A 161 -10.62 11.05 0.37
CA TRP A 161 -10.27 9.69 -0.03
C TRP A 161 -8.80 9.40 0.27
N GLY A 162 -8.48 8.16 0.62
CA GLY A 162 -7.11 7.63 0.68
C GLY A 162 -6.63 7.42 2.11
N GLY A 163 -6.03 6.25 2.34
CA GLY A 163 -5.45 5.84 3.62
C GLY A 163 -6.44 5.17 4.58
N GLU A 164 -7.75 5.37 4.42
CA GLU A 164 -8.74 4.85 5.37
C GLU A 164 -8.82 3.33 5.39
N ASN A 165 -8.58 2.69 4.24
CA ASN A 165 -8.56 1.24 4.12
C ASN A 165 -7.33 0.64 4.81
N VAL A 166 -6.16 1.27 4.68
CA VAL A 166 -4.93 0.85 5.38
C VAL A 166 -5.04 1.11 6.88
N GLU A 167 -5.56 2.28 7.29
CA GLU A 167 -5.81 2.60 8.71
C GLU A 167 -6.72 1.57 9.36
N MET A 168 -7.86 1.27 8.72
CA MET A 168 -8.82 0.32 9.24
C MET A 168 -8.23 -1.09 9.27
N SER A 169 -7.40 -1.46 8.30
CA SER A 169 -6.68 -2.75 8.29
C SER A 169 -5.80 -2.91 9.53
N PHE A 170 -4.93 -1.94 9.79
CA PHE A 170 -4.01 -1.95 10.93
C PHE A 170 -4.79 -1.98 12.24
N ARG A 171 -5.79 -1.11 12.36
CA ARG A 171 -6.65 -1.03 13.55
C ARG A 171 -7.38 -2.34 13.83
N VAL A 172 -8.07 -2.92 12.84
CA VAL A 172 -8.82 -4.18 13.03
C VAL A 172 -7.89 -5.28 13.52
N TRP A 173 -6.76 -5.50 12.85
CA TRP A 173 -5.80 -6.53 13.24
C TRP A 173 -5.18 -6.26 14.62
N GLN A 174 -4.67 -5.05 14.86
CA GLN A 174 -4.00 -4.71 16.11
C GLN A 174 -4.96 -4.75 17.30
N CYS A 175 -6.24 -4.42 17.10
CA CYS A 175 -7.25 -4.40 18.16
C CYS A 175 -8.05 -5.70 18.27
N GLY A 176 -7.54 -6.82 17.72
CA GLY A 176 -8.04 -8.17 17.99
C GLY A 176 -9.09 -8.72 17.02
N GLY A 177 -9.45 -7.97 15.98
CA GLY A 177 -10.29 -8.46 14.88
C GLY A 177 -9.50 -9.17 13.79
N GLN A 178 -10.17 -9.48 12.69
CA GLN A 178 -9.59 -10.16 11.53
C GLN A 178 -10.04 -9.47 10.23
N VAL A 179 -9.11 -9.31 9.28
CA VAL A 179 -9.43 -8.86 7.92
C VAL A 179 -9.33 -10.07 6.98
N GLU A 180 -10.44 -10.38 6.32
CA GLU A 180 -10.59 -11.62 5.55
C GLU A 180 -11.17 -11.35 4.17
N ILE A 181 -10.73 -12.11 3.17
CA ILE A 181 -11.36 -12.19 1.85
C ILE A 181 -12.10 -13.53 1.77
N ILE A 182 -13.34 -13.52 1.30
CA ILE A 182 -14.19 -14.72 1.17
C ILE A 182 -14.31 -15.09 -0.31
N PRO A 183 -13.58 -16.12 -0.80
CA PRO A 183 -13.52 -16.43 -2.24
C PRO A 183 -14.84 -16.87 -2.85
N CYS A 184 -15.74 -17.45 -2.05
CA CYS A 184 -17.10 -17.77 -2.50
C CYS A 184 -17.96 -16.52 -2.75
N SER A 185 -17.59 -15.38 -2.18
CA SER A 185 -18.26 -14.10 -2.42
C SER A 185 -17.55 -13.36 -3.54
N VAL A 186 -18.19 -13.19 -4.69
CA VAL A 186 -17.58 -12.50 -5.84
C VAL A 186 -18.39 -11.26 -6.19
N VAL A 187 -17.70 -10.12 -6.29
CA VAL A 187 -18.30 -8.86 -6.73
C VAL A 187 -17.37 -8.20 -7.74
N GLY A 188 -17.90 -7.89 -8.92
CA GLY A 188 -17.18 -7.15 -9.95
C GLY A 188 -17.06 -5.67 -9.62
N HIS A 189 -15.93 -5.07 -9.95
CA HIS A 189 -15.65 -3.64 -9.79
C HIS A 189 -15.01 -3.06 -11.05
N VAL A 190 -15.45 -1.88 -11.47
CA VAL A 190 -14.84 -1.13 -12.58
C VAL A 190 -13.57 -0.41 -12.09
N PHE A 191 -12.42 -1.05 -12.26
CA PHE A 191 -11.12 -0.46 -11.92
C PHE A 191 -10.75 0.66 -12.90
N ARG A 192 -10.28 1.80 -12.36
CA ARG A 192 -9.88 2.97 -13.15
C ARG A 192 -8.38 3.22 -13.01
N THR A 193 -7.75 3.68 -14.09
CA THR A 193 -6.32 4.03 -14.09
C THR A 193 -6.04 5.39 -13.47
N LYS A 194 -7.05 6.27 -13.37
CA LYS A 194 -6.97 7.59 -12.74
C LYS A 194 -8.22 7.84 -11.91
N SER A 195 -8.05 8.51 -10.78
CA SER A 195 -9.19 8.96 -9.98
C SER A 195 -10.04 9.94 -10.80
N PRO A 196 -11.36 9.73 -10.92
CA PRO A 196 -12.27 10.66 -11.59
C PRO A 196 -12.58 11.89 -10.71
N HIS A 197 -12.09 11.91 -9.47
CA HIS A 197 -12.48 12.90 -8.48
C HIS A 197 -11.52 14.09 -8.45
N THR A 198 -12.09 15.28 -8.33
CA THR A 198 -11.33 16.48 -8.01
C THR A 198 -10.93 16.46 -6.53
N PHE A 199 -9.75 16.99 -6.22
CA PHE A 199 -9.26 17.16 -4.86
C PHE A 199 -9.23 18.66 -4.55
N PRO A 200 -10.25 19.21 -3.87
CA PRO A 200 -10.39 20.66 -3.64
C PRO A 200 -9.19 21.29 -2.94
N LYS A 201 -8.50 20.53 -2.09
CA LYS A 201 -7.29 20.94 -1.35
C LYS A 201 -5.99 20.31 -1.94
N GLY A 202 -6.06 19.76 -3.15
CA GLY A 202 -4.97 19.03 -3.79
C GLY A 202 -4.74 17.62 -3.23
N THR A 203 -3.77 16.91 -3.80
CA THR A 203 -3.41 15.52 -3.42
C THR A 203 -2.76 15.43 -2.04
N GLN A 204 -2.38 16.56 -1.44
CA GLN A 204 -1.81 16.63 -0.09
C GLN A 204 -2.73 16.03 0.98
N VAL A 205 -4.04 15.99 0.71
CA VAL A 205 -5.05 15.36 1.56
C VAL A 205 -4.75 13.87 1.79
N ILE A 206 -4.27 13.16 0.76
CA ILE A 206 -3.91 11.74 0.87
C ILE A 206 -2.73 11.58 1.82
N SER A 207 -1.66 12.36 1.61
CA SER A 207 -0.49 12.39 2.50
C SER A 207 -0.89 12.71 3.94
N ARG A 208 -1.85 13.63 4.15
CA ARG A 208 -2.39 13.96 5.47
C ARG A 208 -3.06 12.79 6.14
N ASN A 209 -3.95 12.10 5.45
CA ASN A 209 -4.62 10.90 5.98
C ASN A 209 -3.59 9.80 6.31
N GLN A 210 -2.57 9.62 5.46
CA GLN A 210 -1.47 8.66 5.69
C GLN A 210 -0.59 9.03 6.90
N VAL A 211 -0.30 10.31 7.14
CA VAL A 211 0.41 10.73 8.36
C VAL A 211 -0.44 10.43 9.60
N ARG A 212 -1.75 10.70 9.56
CA ARG A 212 -2.65 10.40 10.69
C ARG A 212 -2.64 8.92 11.05
N LEU A 213 -2.75 8.01 10.06
CA LEU A 213 -2.71 6.58 10.33
C LEU A 213 -1.32 6.12 10.81
N ALA A 214 -0.25 6.69 10.27
CA ALA A 214 1.12 6.32 10.63
C ALA A 214 1.42 6.71 12.09
N GLU A 215 1.04 7.91 12.50
CA GLU A 215 1.20 8.39 13.88
C GLU A 215 0.42 7.56 14.90
N VAL A 216 -0.74 7.02 14.53
CA VAL A 216 -1.58 6.25 15.46
C VAL A 216 -1.18 4.78 15.50
N TRP A 217 -0.84 4.15 14.37
CA TRP A 217 -0.80 2.68 14.28
C TRP A 217 0.59 2.08 14.03
N MET A 218 1.54 2.84 13.46
CA MET A 218 2.79 2.26 12.96
C MET A 218 3.96 2.29 13.95
N ASP A 219 3.81 2.90 15.12
CA ASP A 219 4.89 3.04 16.10
C ASP A 219 6.16 3.61 15.45
N ASP A 220 7.35 3.04 15.72
CA ASP A 220 8.62 3.52 15.14
C ASP A 220 8.72 3.27 13.62
N TYR A 221 7.90 2.38 13.05
CA TYR A 221 7.94 2.07 11.62
C TYR A 221 7.41 3.20 10.74
N LYS A 222 6.73 4.20 11.32
CA LYS A 222 6.35 5.42 10.59
C LYS A 222 7.54 6.16 9.99
N GLU A 223 8.72 6.04 10.59
CA GLU A 223 9.95 6.66 10.07
C GLU A 223 10.35 6.09 8.70
N ILE A 224 10.05 4.82 8.43
CA ILE A 224 10.27 4.19 7.12
C ILE A 224 9.43 4.89 6.05
N PHE A 225 8.17 5.22 6.37
CA PHE A 225 7.28 5.98 5.49
C PHE A 225 7.75 7.43 5.31
N TYR A 226 8.10 8.11 6.39
CA TYR A 226 8.55 9.50 6.34
C TYR A 226 9.83 9.70 5.53
N ARG A 227 10.80 8.76 5.59
CA ARG A 227 12.00 8.83 4.74
C ARG A 227 11.68 8.82 3.24
N ARG A 228 10.61 8.11 2.84
CA ARG A 228 10.19 7.93 1.44
C ARG A 228 9.29 9.06 0.94
N ASN A 229 8.60 9.74 1.86
CA ASN A 229 7.68 10.82 1.54
C ASN A 229 8.04 12.08 2.34
N GLN A 230 8.84 12.95 1.73
CA GLN A 230 9.33 14.19 2.36
C GLN A 230 8.19 15.13 2.77
N GLN A 231 7.09 15.15 2.02
CA GLN A 231 5.91 15.93 2.37
C GLN A 231 5.24 15.40 3.65
N ALA A 232 5.11 14.07 3.78
CA ALA A 232 4.60 13.44 4.99
C ALA A 232 5.52 13.70 6.19
N ALA A 233 6.84 13.60 6.01
CA ALA A 233 7.82 13.90 7.04
C ALA A 233 7.74 15.37 7.52
N GLN A 234 7.60 16.31 6.59
CA GLN A 234 7.39 17.72 6.92
C GLN A 234 6.09 17.90 7.72
N MET A 235 5.00 17.32 7.26
CA MET A 235 3.70 17.42 7.92
C MET A 235 3.70 16.82 9.33
N ALA A 236 4.41 15.71 9.54
CA ALA A 236 4.60 15.10 10.86
C ALA A 236 5.40 16.02 11.80
N ARG A 237 6.52 16.59 11.33
CA ARG A 237 7.34 17.54 12.10
C ARG A 237 6.58 18.81 12.49
N GLU A 238 5.82 19.36 11.55
CA GLU A 238 5.03 20.58 11.74
C GLU A 238 3.70 20.32 12.45
N LYS A 239 3.33 19.05 12.69
CA LYS A 239 2.06 18.61 13.27
C LYS A 239 0.82 19.15 12.55
N THR A 240 0.93 19.34 11.24
CA THR A 240 -0.15 19.87 10.38
C THR A 240 -1.16 18.79 9.96
N TYR A 241 -0.99 17.55 10.43
CA TYR A 241 -1.94 16.45 10.23
C TYR A 241 -3.20 16.54 11.14
N GLY A 242 -3.23 17.47 12.08
CA GLY A 242 -4.35 17.74 12.99
C GLY A 242 -4.37 16.83 14.22
N ASP A 243 -5.34 17.03 15.10
CA ASP A 243 -5.43 16.26 16.35
C ASP A 243 -5.79 14.78 16.09
N ILE A 244 -5.10 13.88 16.80
CA ILE A 244 -5.28 12.42 16.76
C ILE A 244 -5.57 11.84 18.15
N THR A 245 -5.81 12.70 19.15
CA THR A 245 -6.01 12.31 20.55
C THR A 245 -7.08 11.23 20.72
N ASP A 246 -8.22 11.35 20.04
CA ASP A 246 -9.30 10.37 20.16
C ASP A 246 -8.92 9.01 19.55
N ARG A 247 -8.11 9.00 18.49
CA ARG A 247 -7.61 7.76 17.88
C ARG A 247 -6.58 7.06 18.77
N LEU A 248 -5.71 7.83 19.43
CA LEU A 248 -4.77 7.32 20.42
C LEU A 248 -5.50 6.73 21.65
N LYS A 249 -6.51 7.45 22.19
CA LYS A 249 -7.35 6.95 23.29
C LYS A 249 -8.11 5.69 22.91
N LEU A 250 -8.62 5.60 21.68
CA LEU A 250 -9.26 4.38 21.17
C LEU A 250 -8.26 3.21 21.18
N ARG A 251 -7.06 3.42 20.65
CA ARG A 251 -5.99 2.41 20.61
C ARG A 251 -5.64 1.91 22.02
N GLU A 252 -5.53 2.81 22.98
CA GLU A 252 -5.28 2.49 24.39
C GLU A 252 -6.44 1.73 25.03
N LYS A 253 -7.67 2.24 24.88
CA LYS A 253 -8.90 1.67 25.46
C LYS A 253 -9.15 0.24 24.99
N LEU A 254 -8.86 -0.08 23.73
CA LEU A 254 -9.04 -1.41 23.16
C LEU A 254 -7.82 -2.32 23.39
N HIS A 255 -6.79 -1.86 24.11
CA HIS A 255 -5.56 -2.60 24.38
C HIS A 255 -4.92 -3.17 23.11
N CYS A 256 -4.90 -2.39 22.04
CA CYS A 256 -4.43 -2.84 20.75
C CYS A 256 -2.93 -3.17 20.78
N LYS A 257 -2.55 -4.20 20.04
CA LYS A 257 -1.16 -4.61 19.83
C LYS A 257 -0.37 -3.54 19.07
N ASN A 258 0.96 -3.64 19.16
CA ASN A 258 1.89 -2.75 18.47
C ASN A 258 2.12 -3.20 17.01
N PHE A 259 2.76 -2.35 16.21
CA PHE A 259 3.02 -2.62 14.80
C PHE A 259 4.04 -3.74 14.59
N THR A 260 4.98 -3.92 15.53
CA THR A 260 5.89 -5.09 15.52
C THR A 260 5.11 -6.39 15.56
N TRP A 261 4.09 -6.50 16.42
CA TRP A 261 3.21 -7.66 16.48
C TRP A 261 2.45 -7.86 15.16
N TYR A 262 1.96 -6.78 14.55
CA TYR A 262 1.27 -6.83 13.26
C TYR A 262 2.19 -7.40 12.17
N LEU A 263 3.41 -6.88 12.03
CA LEU A 263 4.38 -7.38 11.05
C LEU A 263 4.78 -8.83 11.32
N GLN A 264 4.99 -9.23 12.57
CA GLN A 264 5.42 -10.59 12.90
C GLN A 264 4.30 -11.64 12.81
N THR A 265 3.05 -11.24 13.07
CA THR A 265 1.92 -12.18 13.22
C THR A 265 1.01 -12.18 11.99
N VAL A 266 0.69 -10.99 11.48
CA VAL A 266 -0.26 -10.79 10.38
C VAL A 266 0.45 -10.82 9.05
N TYR A 267 1.59 -10.11 8.92
CA TYR A 267 2.29 -9.96 7.65
C TYR A 267 3.81 -10.28 7.71
N PRO A 268 4.18 -11.51 8.12
CA PRO A 268 5.59 -11.88 8.28
C PRO A 268 6.35 -12.00 6.95
N GLU A 269 5.62 -12.05 5.83
CA GLU A 269 6.21 -12.08 4.48
C GLU A 269 6.64 -10.69 3.97
N MET A 270 6.25 -9.61 4.65
CA MET A 270 6.61 -8.25 4.26
C MET A 270 8.11 -8.02 4.45
N PHE A 271 8.78 -7.49 3.41
CA PHE A 271 10.11 -6.95 3.60
C PHE A 271 10.02 -5.70 4.47
N VAL A 272 10.75 -5.69 5.58
CA VAL A 272 10.81 -4.55 6.50
C VAL A 272 12.18 -3.89 6.35
N PRO A 273 12.26 -2.67 5.77
CA PRO A 273 13.47 -1.87 5.74
C PRO A 273 14.00 -1.61 7.15
N ASP A 274 15.31 -1.38 7.26
CA ASP A 274 15.90 -1.05 8.55
C ASP A 274 15.25 0.23 9.11
N LEU A 275 14.88 0.24 10.39
CA LEU A 275 14.36 1.45 11.04
C LEU A 275 15.39 2.59 11.01
N THR A 276 16.67 2.25 11.13
CA THR A 276 17.80 3.18 11.04
C THR A 276 18.79 2.65 10.00
N PRO A 277 18.55 2.91 8.69
CA PRO A 277 19.43 2.45 7.63
C PRO A 277 20.78 3.14 7.75
N MET A 278 21.85 2.42 7.39
CA MET A 278 23.20 2.94 7.50
C MET A 278 23.41 4.16 6.58
N PHE A 279 22.88 4.08 5.36
CA PHE A 279 22.89 5.16 4.39
C PHE A 279 21.57 5.18 3.61
N TYR A 280 21.05 6.38 3.37
CA TYR A 280 19.91 6.59 2.49
C TYR A 280 19.97 8.01 1.91
N GLY A 281 19.38 8.21 0.74
CA GLY A 281 19.37 9.48 0.05
C GLY A 281 19.85 9.36 -1.39
N ALA A 282 20.44 10.42 -1.91
CA ALA A 282 20.94 10.49 -3.28
C ALA A 282 22.39 10.00 -3.36
N ILE A 283 22.69 9.14 -4.34
CA ILE A 283 24.05 8.63 -4.55
C ILE A 283 24.75 9.53 -5.57
N LYS A 284 25.65 10.40 -5.11
CA LYS A 284 26.38 11.36 -5.94
C LYS A 284 27.70 10.78 -6.45
N ASN A 285 27.96 10.92 -7.74
CA ASN A 285 29.24 10.56 -8.35
C ASN A 285 30.25 11.71 -8.29
N GLN A 286 31.51 11.43 -7.95
CA GLN A 286 32.53 12.47 -7.82
C GLN A 286 33.09 12.96 -9.16
N GLY A 287 33.13 12.11 -10.19
CA GLY A 287 33.65 12.46 -11.51
C GLY A 287 32.69 13.36 -12.28
N THR A 288 31.44 12.93 -12.40
CA THR A 288 30.40 13.67 -13.15
C THR A 288 29.73 14.78 -12.35
N LYS A 289 29.87 14.77 -11.01
CA LYS A 289 29.16 15.65 -10.06
C LYS A 289 27.63 15.56 -10.14
N SER A 290 27.11 14.49 -10.73
CA SER A 290 25.69 14.18 -10.87
C SER A 290 25.29 12.99 -10.00
N CYS A 291 24.00 12.75 -9.83
CA CYS A 291 23.45 11.71 -8.98
C CYS A 291 22.93 10.53 -9.80
N LEU A 292 23.03 9.33 -9.23
CA LEU A 292 22.37 8.14 -9.73
C LEU A 292 20.86 8.36 -9.69
N ASP A 293 20.18 8.10 -10.81
CA ASP A 293 18.77 8.38 -10.98
C ASP A 293 18.11 7.22 -11.75
N VAL A 294 16.94 6.78 -11.28
CA VAL A 294 16.23 5.66 -11.91
C VAL A 294 15.63 6.01 -13.27
N GLY A 295 15.51 7.30 -13.59
CA GLY A 295 14.92 7.81 -14.82
C GLY A 295 13.39 7.73 -14.82
N GLU A 296 12.78 8.21 -15.90
CA GLU A 296 11.33 8.23 -16.02
C GLU A 296 10.74 6.84 -16.26
N ASN A 297 9.66 6.52 -15.53
CA ASN A 297 8.88 5.29 -15.70
C ASN A 297 9.73 4.00 -15.64
N ASN A 298 10.70 3.95 -14.71
CA ASN A 298 11.48 2.76 -14.46
C ASN A 298 10.80 1.88 -13.41
N HIS A 299 10.23 0.77 -13.87
CA HIS A 299 9.55 -0.22 -13.01
C HIS A 299 10.36 -1.53 -12.90
N GLY A 300 11.65 -1.47 -13.22
CA GLY A 300 12.54 -2.63 -13.37
C GLY A 300 12.90 -2.91 -14.84
N GLY A 301 14.11 -3.43 -15.07
CA GLY A 301 14.62 -3.86 -16.38
C GLY A 301 15.06 -2.73 -17.32
N LYS A 302 15.11 -1.47 -16.84
CA LYS A 302 15.67 -0.34 -17.58
C LYS A 302 17.01 0.11 -16.96
N PRO A 303 17.98 0.53 -17.80
CA PRO A 303 19.21 1.13 -17.32
C PRO A 303 18.96 2.38 -16.47
N LEU A 304 19.77 2.57 -15.44
CA LEU A 304 19.80 3.84 -14.71
C LEU A 304 20.44 4.95 -15.55
N ILE A 305 20.27 6.19 -15.11
CA ILE A 305 20.90 7.36 -15.71
C ILE A 305 21.68 8.15 -14.65
N MET A 306 22.50 9.08 -15.14
CA MET A 306 23.09 10.12 -14.33
C MET A 306 22.31 11.42 -14.55
N TYR A 307 21.87 12.08 -13.48
CA TYR A 307 21.05 13.29 -13.55
C TYR A 307 21.52 14.34 -12.54
N PRO A 308 21.34 15.65 -12.79
CA PRO A 308 21.64 16.67 -11.80
C PRO A 308 21.04 16.35 -10.42
N CYS A 309 21.88 16.41 -9.38
CA CYS A 309 21.45 16.15 -8.01
C CYS A 309 20.44 17.21 -7.58
N HIS A 310 19.20 16.82 -7.32
CA HIS A 310 18.13 17.77 -6.99
C HIS A 310 17.68 17.72 -5.52
N GLY A 311 18.11 16.71 -4.75
CA GLY A 311 17.83 16.65 -3.31
C GLY A 311 16.35 16.46 -2.93
N MET A 312 15.52 16.07 -3.90
CA MET A 312 14.07 15.90 -3.69
C MET A 312 13.67 14.46 -3.33
N GLY A 313 14.63 13.55 -3.17
CA GLY A 313 14.35 12.11 -3.07
C GLY A 313 13.79 11.57 -4.38
N GLY A 314 12.61 10.95 -4.33
CA GLY A 314 11.92 10.44 -5.53
C GLY A 314 12.82 9.49 -6.32
N ASN A 315 13.03 9.79 -7.61
CA ASN A 315 13.87 9.00 -8.52
C ASN A 315 15.35 8.88 -8.11
N GLN A 316 15.83 9.78 -7.23
CA GLN A 316 17.20 9.74 -6.71
C GLN A 316 17.27 9.11 -5.31
N TYR A 317 16.17 8.57 -4.77
CA TYR A 317 16.18 7.93 -3.46
C TYR A 317 16.72 6.50 -3.56
N PHE A 318 17.79 6.22 -2.82
CA PHE A 318 18.31 4.88 -2.57
C PHE A 318 18.49 4.65 -1.07
N GLU A 319 18.37 3.40 -0.65
CA GLU A 319 18.58 2.94 0.72
C GLU A 319 19.56 1.77 0.71
N TYR A 320 20.62 1.87 1.50
CA TYR A 320 21.57 0.78 1.70
C TYR A 320 21.18 -0.02 2.94
N THR A 321 20.88 -1.30 2.73
CA THR A 321 20.33 -2.17 3.79
C THR A 321 21.41 -2.87 4.59
N SER A 322 21.05 -3.33 5.79
CA SER A 322 21.86 -4.23 6.63
C SER A 322 22.20 -5.56 5.95
N GLN A 323 21.47 -5.93 4.89
CA GLN A 323 21.75 -7.10 4.05
C GLN A 323 22.61 -6.77 2.83
N ARG A 324 23.18 -5.56 2.77
CA ARG A 324 24.09 -5.10 1.71
C ARG A 324 23.43 -4.95 0.34
N GLU A 325 22.17 -4.54 0.31
CA GLU A 325 21.46 -4.21 -0.93
C GLU A 325 21.40 -2.70 -1.13
N LEU A 326 21.47 -2.26 -2.38
CA LEU A 326 21.14 -0.89 -2.79
C LEU A 326 19.73 -0.89 -3.36
N ARG A 327 18.78 -0.41 -2.57
CA ARG A 327 17.37 -0.47 -2.90
C ARG A 327 16.80 0.88 -3.31
N HIS A 328 16.02 0.91 -4.38
CA HIS A 328 15.09 1.99 -4.69
C HIS A 328 13.68 1.52 -4.29
N ASN A 329 13.21 2.00 -3.13
CA ASN A 329 11.99 1.51 -2.48
C ASN A 329 10.86 2.55 -2.50
N ILE A 330 10.67 3.26 -3.62
CA ILE A 330 9.58 4.21 -3.83
C ILE A 330 8.56 3.58 -4.78
N GLY A 331 7.36 3.27 -4.28
CA GLY A 331 6.29 2.59 -5.02
C GLY A 331 6.52 1.10 -5.30
N LYS A 332 7.67 0.73 -5.87
CA LYS A 332 8.12 -0.68 -5.99
C LYS A 332 9.41 -0.91 -5.23
N GLU A 333 9.58 -2.10 -4.68
CA GLU A 333 10.83 -2.54 -4.06
C GLU A 333 11.79 -3.06 -5.13
N LEU A 334 12.65 -2.18 -5.61
CA LEU A 334 13.63 -2.50 -6.64
C LEU A 334 15.04 -2.50 -6.06
N CYS A 335 15.87 -3.44 -6.52
CA CYS A 335 17.25 -3.63 -6.10
C CYS A 335 18.18 -3.37 -7.28
N LEU A 336 19.28 -2.66 -7.03
CA LEU A 336 20.36 -2.49 -8.01
C LEU A 336 21.01 -3.84 -8.29
N ARG A 337 21.11 -4.18 -9.58
CA ARG A 337 21.66 -5.46 -10.04
C ARG A 337 22.94 -5.27 -10.81
N ALA A 338 23.91 -6.11 -10.46
CA ALA A 338 25.10 -6.34 -11.24
C ALA A 338 24.78 -7.20 -12.48
N GLY A 339 25.28 -6.79 -13.64
CA GLY A 339 25.14 -7.51 -14.90
C GLY A 339 26.26 -7.15 -15.88
N ALA A 340 26.31 -7.84 -17.03
CA ALA A 340 27.34 -7.65 -18.06
C ALA A 340 27.21 -6.34 -18.87
N GLY A 341 26.14 -5.57 -18.63
CA GLY A 341 25.83 -4.34 -19.35
C GLY A 341 25.67 -3.13 -18.43
N ALA A 342 24.75 -2.24 -18.78
CA ALA A 342 24.37 -1.14 -17.90
C ALA A 342 23.77 -1.68 -16.61
N ALA A 343 24.04 -0.99 -15.49
CA ALA A 343 23.41 -1.26 -14.22
C ALA A 343 21.90 -1.00 -14.35
N GLU A 344 21.12 -1.95 -13.85
CA GLU A 344 19.66 -1.91 -13.90
C GLU A 344 19.07 -2.11 -12.50
N LEU A 345 17.83 -1.69 -12.37
CA LEU A 345 16.99 -2.06 -11.24
C LEU A 345 16.15 -3.28 -11.61
N GLY A 346 15.90 -4.17 -10.67
CA GLY A 346 14.89 -5.22 -10.81
C GLY A 346 14.21 -5.53 -9.49
N ASP A 347 13.12 -6.30 -9.52
CA ASP A 347 12.39 -6.68 -8.31
C ASP A 347 13.34 -7.32 -7.28
N CYS A 348 13.40 -6.77 -6.07
CA CYS A 348 14.25 -7.35 -5.04
C CYS A 348 13.88 -8.83 -4.82
N GLN A 349 14.87 -9.71 -4.92
CA GLN A 349 14.64 -11.15 -4.75
C GLN A 349 14.61 -11.52 -3.28
N TYR A 350 15.36 -10.80 -2.44
CA TYR A 350 15.27 -10.94 -0.99
C TYR A 350 14.03 -10.20 -0.48
N ARG A 351 13.09 -10.96 0.09
CA ARG A 351 11.83 -10.45 0.67
C ARG A 351 11.77 -10.64 2.19
N GLY A 352 12.92 -10.82 2.84
CA GLY A 352 13.00 -11.18 4.25
C GLY A 352 13.35 -12.65 4.47
N LYS A 353 13.18 -13.14 5.70
CA LYS A 353 13.56 -14.50 6.09
C LYS A 353 12.38 -15.48 5.94
N PRO A 354 12.60 -16.70 5.43
CA PRO A 354 13.89 -17.29 5.05
C PRO A 354 14.35 -16.84 3.65
N GLY A 355 15.61 -16.41 3.52
CA GLY A 355 16.17 -15.95 2.25
C GLY A 355 17.60 -15.44 2.42
N ARG A 356 18.32 -15.29 1.31
CA ARG A 356 19.60 -14.57 1.23
C ARG A 356 19.54 -13.63 0.04
N VAL A 357 20.28 -12.53 0.13
CA VAL A 357 20.45 -11.61 -0.99
C VAL A 357 21.24 -12.35 -2.09
N PRO A 358 20.75 -12.34 -3.34
CA PRO A 358 21.48 -12.89 -4.46
C PRO A 358 22.83 -12.20 -4.67
N ALA A 359 23.82 -12.95 -5.15
CA ALA A 359 25.18 -12.45 -5.35
C ALA A 359 25.28 -11.25 -6.32
N ASN A 360 24.30 -11.09 -7.22
CA ASN A 360 24.21 -9.96 -8.15
C ASN A 360 23.43 -8.76 -7.60
N GLU A 361 22.76 -8.87 -6.44
CA GLU A 361 22.06 -7.77 -5.75
C GLU A 361 22.81 -7.29 -4.49
N GLU A 362 23.92 -7.97 -4.16
CA GLU A 362 24.79 -7.61 -3.04
C GLU A 362 25.84 -6.56 -3.45
N TRP A 363 26.09 -5.59 -2.58
CA TRP A 363 27.00 -4.46 -2.82
C TRP A 363 27.83 -4.13 -1.58
N ASP A 364 29.12 -3.88 -1.78
CA ASP A 364 30.05 -3.32 -0.80
C ASP A 364 30.21 -1.82 -1.03
N LEU A 365 29.95 -1.05 0.02
CA LEU A 365 30.39 0.34 0.10
C LEU A 365 31.77 0.36 0.77
N THR A 366 32.83 0.54 -0.02
CA THR A 366 34.21 0.46 0.48
C THR A 366 34.66 1.78 1.14
N GLN A 367 35.73 1.72 1.94
CA GLN A 367 36.33 2.93 2.53
C GLN A 367 36.82 3.93 1.46
N ASP A 368 37.23 3.44 0.29
CA ASP A 368 37.66 4.23 -0.86
C ASP A 368 36.48 4.78 -1.69
N GLN A 369 35.27 4.82 -1.14
CA GLN A 369 34.06 5.33 -1.81
C GLN A 369 33.66 4.56 -3.07
N LEU A 370 34.08 3.30 -3.22
CA LEU A 370 33.65 2.45 -4.33
C LEU A 370 32.36 1.73 -3.97
N ILE A 371 31.48 1.56 -4.96
CA ILE A 371 30.33 0.65 -4.89
C ILE A 371 30.72 -0.63 -5.64
N ARG A 372 31.17 -1.63 -4.89
CA ARG A 372 31.71 -2.89 -5.42
C ARG A 372 30.67 -4.01 -5.35
N ASN A 373 30.51 -4.77 -6.42
CA ASN A 373 29.79 -6.03 -6.34
C ASN A 373 30.77 -7.16 -5.95
N PRO A 374 30.60 -7.82 -4.79
CA PRO A 374 31.58 -8.76 -4.25
C PRO A 374 31.76 -10.01 -5.12
N SER A 375 30.69 -10.47 -5.78
CA SER A 375 30.72 -11.71 -6.57
C SER A 375 31.45 -11.57 -7.90
N SER A 376 31.28 -10.44 -8.60
CA SER A 376 32.01 -10.13 -9.84
C SER A 376 33.37 -9.48 -9.60
N GLY A 377 33.61 -8.91 -8.42
CA GLY A 377 34.79 -8.11 -8.13
C GLY A 377 34.86 -6.78 -8.88
N SER A 378 33.79 -6.38 -9.57
CA SER A 378 33.69 -5.14 -10.35
C SER A 378 33.03 -4.01 -9.55
N CYS A 379 33.26 -2.77 -9.98
CA CYS A 379 32.75 -1.56 -9.34
C CYS A 379 31.84 -0.77 -10.26
N LEU A 380 30.84 -0.08 -9.68
CA LEU A 380 29.93 0.79 -10.41
C LEU A 380 30.68 2.04 -10.92
N THR A 381 30.55 2.34 -12.20
CA THR A 381 31.17 3.50 -12.86
C THR A 381 30.15 4.37 -13.60
N ALA A 382 30.40 5.68 -13.64
CA ALA A 382 29.60 6.68 -14.35
C ALA A 382 30.23 7.17 -15.68
N ARG A 383 31.23 6.48 -16.25
CA ARG A 383 31.92 6.92 -17.49
C ARG A 383 31.06 6.85 -18.76
N GLY A 384 30.13 5.90 -18.82
CA GLY A 384 29.30 5.65 -20.00
C GLY A 384 28.07 6.54 -20.07
N LYS A 385 27.27 6.35 -21.14
CA LYS A 385 25.93 6.94 -21.24
C LYS A 385 25.01 6.51 -20.08
N HIS A 386 25.18 5.28 -19.63
CA HIS A 386 24.50 4.69 -18.48
C HIS A 386 25.54 4.20 -17.47
N PRO A 387 25.25 4.24 -16.16
CA PRO A 387 26.09 3.58 -15.17
C PRO A 387 26.24 2.09 -15.49
N ALA A 388 27.43 1.55 -15.27
CA ALA A 388 27.76 0.16 -15.59
C ALA A 388 28.81 -0.39 -14.62
N LEU A 389 29.13 -1.68 -14.73
CA LEU A 389 30.23 -2.28 -13.99
C LEU A 389 31.54 -2.21 -14.78
N ALA A 390 32.64 -1.92 -14.10
CA ALA A 390 33.99 -1.91 -14.63
C ALA A 390 35.00 -2.48 -13.60
N PRO A 391 36.22 -2.85 -14.01
CA PRO A 391 37.28 -3.17 -13.06
C PRO A 391 37.47 -2.04 -12.04
N CYS A 392 37.57 -2.39 -10.77
CA CYS A 392 37.67 -1.43 -9.67
C CYS A 392 38.97 -0.61 -9.76
N ASP A 393 38.85 0.71 -9.80
CA ASP A 393 39.97 1.65 -9.80
C ASP A 393 39.69 2.79 -8.80
N PRO A 394 40.33 2.79 -7.61
CA PRO A 394 40.13 3.83 -6.60
C PRO A 394 40.68 5.21 -7.01
N ALA A 395 41.48 5.29 -8.09
CA ALA A 395 41.93 6.57 -8.64
C ALA A 395 40.92 7.17 -9.65
N ASP A 396 39.97 6.37 -10.16
CA ASP A 396 38.98 6.85 -11.12
C ASP A 396 37.83 7.59 -10.42
N ALA A 397 37.80 8.92 -10.54
CA ALA A 397 36.74 9.75 -9.98
C ALA A 397 35.32 9.33 -10.42
N HIS A 398 35.16 8.66 -11.57
CA HIS A 398 33.86 8.16 -12.03
C HIS A 398 33.39 6.88 -11.30
N GLN A 399 34.25 6.24 -10.50
CA GLN A 399 33.91 5.11 -9.63
C GLN A 399 33.74 5.52 -8.16
N LEU A 400 34.00 6.78 -7.81
CA LEU A 400 33.85 7.28 -6.45
C LEU A 400 32.44 7.84 -6.24
N TRP A 401 31.74 7.32 -5.22
CA TRP A 401 30.36 7.65 -4.90
C TRP A 401 30.21 8.12 -3.46
N ALA A 402 29.41 9.15 -3.25
CA ALA A 402 29.04 9.69 -1.94
C ALA A 402 27.54 9.57 -1.72
N PHE A 403 27.16 9.12 -0.53
CA PHE A 403 25.78 9.15 -0.03
C PHE A 403 25.43 10.50 0.59
#